data_AF-A0A8J6MKI8-F1
#
_entry.id   AF-A0A8J6MKI8-F1
#
_cell.length_a   1.000
_cell.length_b   1.000
_cell.length_c   1.000
_cell.angle_alpha   90.00
_cell.angle_beta   90.00
_cell.angle_gamma   90.00
#
_symmetry.space_group_name_H-M   'P 1'
#
loop_
_entity.id
_entity.type
_entity.pdbx_description
1 polymer ?
#
loop_
_entity_poly.entity_id
_entity_poly.type
_entity_poly.pdbx_seq_one_letter_code
_entity_poly.pdbx_strand_id
1 'polypeptide(L)'
;MPINRHISLLENRTGQLQSLLRTKGCSELGYGCLLNVIAEGDGWSDWQDFMDHGRFAAIERNWFDRTLKALDRLGIEGLKLDDLKKLEQFTPREDTRSREVTM
;
A
#
# COMPACT_ATOMS: atom_id res chain seq x y z
N MET A 1 -5.04 6.87 17.14
CA MET A 1 -4.10 7.84 16.53
C MET A 1 -3.99 7.53 15.05
N PRO A 2 -4.19 8.50 14.15
CA PRO A 2 -4.18 8.28 12.69
C PRO A 2 -2.85 7.70 12.18
N ILE A 3 -1.71 8.09 12.75
CA ILE A 3 -0.36 7.60 12.35
C ILE A 3 -0.21 6.08 12.47
N ASN A 4 -0.71 5.47 13.56
CA ASN A 4 -0.57 4.02 13.75
C ASN A 4 -1.34 3.22 12.68
N ARG A 5 -2.50 3.74 12.24
CA ARG A 5 -3.29 3.11 11.17
C ARG A 5 -2.55 3.11 9.83
N HIS A 6 -1.78 4.16 9.56
CA HIS A 6 -1.01 4.28 8.32
C HIS A 6 0.20 3.35 8.27
N ILE A 7 0.93 3.23 9.37
CA ILE A 7 2.05 2.29 9.48
C ILE A 7 1.54 0.86 9.26
N SER A 8 0.42 0.49 9.90
CA SER A 8 -0.18 -0.84 9.69
C SER A 8 -0.66 -1.08 8.26
N LEU A 9 -1.17 -0.06 7.57
CA LEU A 9 -1.57 -0.15 6.16
C LEU A 9 -0.35 -0.39 5.24
N LEU A 10 0.73 0.36 5.47
CA LEU A 10 2.00 0.24 4.75
C LEU A 10 2.59 -1.16 4.91
N GLU A 11 2.70 -1.65 6.15
CA GLU A 11 3.23 -2.99 6.44
C GLU A 11 2.40 -4.10 5.81
N ASN A 12 1.07 -3.99 5.84
CA ASN A 12 0.15 -4.95 5.24
C ASN A 12 0.32 -5.00 3.71
N ARG A 13 0.25 -3.84 3.04
CA ARG A 13 0.44 -3.74 1.58
C ARG A 13 1.82 -4.23 1.14
N THR A 14 2.85 -4.00 1.97
CA THR A 14 4.21 -4.52 1.73
C THR A 14 4.24 -6.04 1.76
N GLY A 15 3.62 -6.68 2.76
CA GLY A 15 3.52 -8.14 2.83
C GLY A 15 2.72 -8.74 1.67
N GLN A 16 1.62 -8.08 1.29
CA GLN A 16 0.80 -8.47 0.14
C GLN A 16 1.58 -8.40 -1.18
N LEU A 17 2.31 -7.30 -1.41
CA LEU A 17 3.15 -7.14 -2.59
C LEU A 17 4.27 -8.20 -2.63
N GLN A 18 4.91 -8.48 -1.49
CA GLN A 18 5.93 -9.52 -1.39
C GLN A 18 5.40 -10.90 -1.80
N SER A 19 4.21 -11.26 -1.32
CA SER A 19 3.53 -12.52 -1.67
C SER A 19 3.18 -12.59 -3.16
N LEU A 20 2.72 -11.46 -3.73
CA LEU A 20 2.38 -11.36 -5.14
C LEU A 20 3.60 -11.54 -6.04
N LEU A 21 4.71 -10.88 -5.73
CA LEU A 21 5.97 -11.00 -6.47
C LEU A 21 6.46 -12.45 -6.50
N ARG A 22 6.42 -13.15 -5.35
CA ARG A 22 6.78 -14.56 -5.26
C ARG A 22 5.88 -15.45 -6.11
N THR A 23 4.57 -15.23 -6.04
CA THR A 23 3.59 -16.01 -6.81
C THR A 23 3.77 -15.84 -8.32
N LYS A 24 4.20 -14.65 -8.76
CA LYS A 24 4.44 -14.31 -10.17
C LYS A 24 5.83 -14.70 -10.66
N GLY A 25 6.71 -15.20 -9.79
CA GLY A 25 8.10 -15.50 -10.12
C GLY A 25 8.93 -14.25 -10.45
N CYS A 26 8.51 -13.09 -9.95
CA CYS A 26 9.26 -11.83 -10.09
C CYS A 26 10.50 -11.84 -9.19
N SER A 27 11.48 -11.00 -9.51
CA SER A 27 12.69 -10.79 -8.71
C SER A 27 12.36 -10.54 -7.23
N GLU A 28 13.01 -11.27 -6.33
CA GLU A 28 12.85 -11.02 -4.90
C GLU A 28 13.44 -9.65 -4.53
N LEU A 29 12.59 -8.78 -4.00
CA LEU A 29 13.00 -7.55 -3.35
C LEU A 29 13.12 -7.74 -1.85
N GLY A 30 14.15 -7.14 -1.25
CA GLY A 30 14.25 -7.04 0.19
C GLY A 30 13.08 -6.23 0.78
N TYR A 31 12.64 -6.60 1.98
CA TYR A 31 11.49 -5.98 2.65
C TYR A 31 11.60 -4.45 2.76
N GLY A 32 12.79 -3.92 3.07
CA GLY A 32 13.03 -2.47 3.11
C GLY A 32 12.85 -1.77 1.75
N CYS A 33 13.17 -2.44 0.64
CA CYS A 33 12.93 -1.92 -0.70
C CYS A 33 11.43 -1.90 -1.03
N LEU A 34 10.70 -2.94 -0.62
CA LEU A 34 9.25 -3.01 -0.77
C LEU A 34 8.53 -1.93 0.04
N LEU A 35 8.97 -1.64 1.26
CA LEU A 35 8.45 -0.54 2.06
C LEU A 35 8.59 0.81 1.32
N ASN A 36 9.73 1.06 0.67
CA ASN A 36 9.93 2.29 -0.09
C ASN A 36 9.03 2.34 -1.33
N VAL A 37 8.86 1.22 -2.04
CA VAL A 37 7.95 1.12 -3.19
C VAL A 37 6.51 1.42 -2.78
N ILE A 38 6.04 0.83 -1.69
CA ILE A 38 4.68 1.06 -1.18
C ILE A 38 4.55 2.47 -0.60
N ALA A 39 5.56 3.00 0.10
CA ALA A 39 5.53 4.37 0.59
C ALA A 39 5.42 5.38 -0.56
N GLU A 40 6.15 5.19 -1.65
CA GLU A 40 6.03 6.03 -2.84
C GLU A 40 4.68 5.84 -3.53
N GLY A 41 4.20 4.59 -3.63
CA GLY A 41 2.86 4.22 -4.07
C GLY A 41 1.79 5.00 -3.31
N ASP A 42 1.80 4.87 -2.00
CA ASP A 42 0.90 5.51 -1.03
C ASP A 42 1.17 7.02 -0.87
N GLY A 43 2.05 7.61 -1.68
CA GLY A 43 2.32 9.05 -1.67
C GLY A 43 2.84 9.57 -0.33
N TRP A 44 3.55 8.74 0.45
CA TRP A 44 4.24 9.19 1.66
C TRP A 44 5.32 10.23 1.37
N SER A 45 5.85 10.30 0.14
CA SER A 45 6.67 11.44 -0.32
C SER A 45 5.93 12.78 -0.22
N ASP A 46 4.60 12.73 -0.34
CA ASP A 46 3.70 13.87 -0.34
C ASP A 46 3.05 14.04 1.05
N TRP A 47 3.53 13.33 2.09
CA TRP A 47 2.96 13.36 3.45
C TRP A 47 2.94 14.77 4.05
N GLN A 48 3.98 15.57 3.80
CA GLN A 48 4.02 16.96 4.25
C GLN A 48 2.93 17.77 3.54
N ASP A 49 2.83 17.65 2.22
CA ASP A 49 1.79 18.27 1.39
C ASP A 49 0.38 17.82 1.80
N PHE A 50 0.25 16.57 2.24
CA PHE A 50 -0.98 15.99 2.79
C PHE A 50 -1.38 16.62 4.13
N MET A 51 -0.44 16.76 5.07
CA MET A 51 -0.67 17.44 6.34
C MET A 51 -1.08 18.90 6.14
N ASP A 52 -0.50 19.54 5.12
CA ASP A 52 -0.69 20.95 4.84
C ASP A 52 -1.99 21.24 4.04
N HIS A 53 -2.47 20.29 3.21
CA HIS A 53 -3.59 20.53 2.29
C HIS A 53 -4.77 19.53 2.40
N GLY A 54 -4.70 18.52 3.26
CA GLY A 54 -5.81 17.61 3.58
C GLY A 54 -6.28 16.68 2.44
N ARG A 55 -5.45 16.44 1.41
CA ARG A 55 -5.84 15.74 0.17
C ARG A 55 -5.76 14.20 0.23
N PHE A 56 -6.34 13.59 1.27
CA PHE A 56 -6.32 12.13 1.52
C PHE A 56 -6.83 11.29 0.32
N ALA A 57 -7.94 11.72 -0.29
CA ALA A 57 -8.62 10.95 -1.33
C ALA A 57 -7.88 10.91 -2.69
N ALA A 58 -6.96 11.85 -2.94
CA ALA A 58 -6.19 11.89 -4.18
C ALA A 58 -5.00 10.90 -4.15
N ILE A 59 -4.45 10.68 -2.95
CA ILE A 59 -3.31 9.80 -2.70
C ILE A 59 -3.74 8.33 -2.82
N GLU A 60 -4.84 7.95 -2.16
CA GLU A 60 -5.39 6.58 -2.26
C GLU A 60 -5.86 6.22 -3.68
N ARG A 61 -6.24 7.19 -4.52
CA ARG A 61 -6.70 6.88 -5.90
C ARG A 61 -5.58 6.44 -6.85
N ASN A 62 -4.34 6.83 -6.56
CA ASN A 62 -3.22 6.66 -7.50
C ASN A 62 -2.15 5.66 -7.02
N TRP A 63 -2.37 4.99 -5.89
CA TRP A 63 -1.33 4.15 -5.29
C TRP A 63 -0.95 2.96 -6.16
N PHE A 64 -1.92 2.36 -6.86
CA PHE A 64 -1.67 1.27 -7.79
C PHE A 64 -0.73 1.68 -8.94
N ASP A 65 -1.03 2.79 -9.61
CA ASP A 65 -0.25 3.27 -10.74
C ASP A 65 1.16 3.73 -10.31
N ARG A 66 1.26 4.36 -9.13
CA ARG A 66 2.55 4.76 -8.55
C ARG A 66 3.39 3.54 -8.14
N THR A 67 2.77 2.52 -7.54
CA THR A 67 3.43 1.27 -7.17
C THR A 67 3.95 0.54 -8.42
N LEU A 68 3.14 0.46 -9.49
CA LEU A 68 3.60 -0.12 -10.76
C LEU A 68 4.78 0.64 -11.35
N LYS A 69 4.74 1.98 -11.36
CA LYS A 69 5.87 2.80 -11.84
C LYS A 69 7.13 2.62 -10.99
N ALA A 70 6.98 2.44 -9.68
CA ALA A 70 8.10 2.16 -8.80
C ALA A 70 8.72 0.79 -9.07
N LEU A 71 7.89 -0.24 -9.29
CA LEU A 71 8.35 -1.59 -9.65
C LEU A 71 9.01 -1.62 -11.04
N ASP A 72 8.45 -0.91 -12.01
CA ASP A 72 9.00 -0.76 -13.36
C ASP A 72 10.40 -0.13 -13.35
N ARG A 73 10.61 0.94 -12.55
CA ARG A 73 11.95 1.54 -12.36
C ARG A 73 12.96 0.60 -11.71
N LEU A 74 12.50 -0.42 -10.97
CA LEU A 74 13.34 -1.46 -10.39
C LEU A 74 13.57 -2.65 -11.33
N GLY A 75 13.04 -2.60 -12.56
CA GLY A 75 13.13 -3.69 -13.54
C GLY A 75 12.23 -4.87 -13.21
N ILE A 76 11.18 -4.67 -12.39
CA ILE A 76 10.20 -5.72 -12.10
C ILE A 76 9.09 -5.68 -13.13
N GLU A 77 9.17 -6.62 -14.05
CA GLU A 77 8.19 -6.82 -15.11
C GLU A 77 7.19 -7.93 -14.74
N GLY A 78 6.06 -7.97 -15.45
CA GLY A 78 5.06 -9.05 -15.32
C GLY A 78 3.91 -8.80 -14.35
N LEU A 79 3.89 -7.65 -13.67
CA LEU A 79 2.78 -7.20 -12.83
C LEU A 79 1.84 -6.28 -13.60
N LYS A 80 0.53 -6.47 -13.42
CA LYS A 80 -0.50 -5.61 -14.02
C LYS A 80 -1.31 -4.91 -12.95
N LEU A 81 -1.98 -3.83 -13.33
CA LEU A 81 -2.89 -3.08 -12.47
C LEU A 81 -3.94 -3.99 -11.79
N ASP A 82 -4.48 -4.96 -12.52
CA ASP A 82 -5.45 -5.91 -11.98
C ASP A 82 -4.85 -6.84 -10.92
N ASP A 83 -3.55 -7.12 -10.97
CA ASP A 83 -2.87 -7.92 -9.95
C ASP A 83 -2.79 -7.15 -8.63
N LEU A 84 -2.49 -5.84 -8.69
CA LEU A 84 -2.47 -5.00 -7.49
C LEU A 84 -3.87 -4.73 -6.94
N LYS A 85 -4.87 -4.50 -7.80
CA LYS A 85 -6.27 -4.29 -7.37
C LYS A 85 -6.85 -5.46 -6.59
N LYS A 86 -6.40 -6.68 -6.88
CA LYS A 86 -6.78 -7.87 -6.11
C LYS A 86 -6.26 -7.84 -4.68
N LEU A 87 -5.18 -7.13 -4.38
CA LEU A 87 -4.64 -7.01 -3.01
C LEU A 87 -5.61 -6.30 -2.06
N GLU A 88 -6.34 -5.29 -2.54
CA GLU A 88 -7.35 -4.60 -1.71
C GLU A 88 -8.56 -5.48 -1.38
N GLN A 89 -8.91 -6.44 -2.23
CA GLN A 89 -10.02 -7.36 -1.97
C GLN A 89 -9.76 -8.30 -0.79
N PHE A 90 -8.47 -8.50 -0.43
CA PHE A 90 -8.05 -9.33 0.70
C PHE A 90 -7.70 -8.53 1.95
N THR A 91 -7.83 -7.20 1.93
CA THR A 91 -7.65 -6.41 3.14
C THR A 91 -8.95 -6.51 3.93
N PRO A 92 -8.97 -7.16 5.11
CA PRO A 92 -10.18 -7.19 5.92
C PRO A 92 -10.52 -5.74 6.23
N ARG A 93 -11.72 -5.30 5.81
CA ARG A 93 -12.30 -4.06 6.32
C ARG A 93 -12.36 -4.27 7.83
N GLU A 94 -11.53 -3.56 8.58
CA GLU A 94 -11.79 -3.40 10.01
C GLU A 94 -13.18 -2.77 10.11
N ASP A 95 -14.17 -3.63 10.34
CA ASP A 95 -15.49 -3.22 10.76
C ASP A 95 -15.26 -2.34 11.98
N THR A 96 -15.64 -1.07 11.83
CA THR A 96 -15.92 -0.19 12.95
C THR A 96 -17.05 -0.80 13.78
N ARG A 97 -16.72 -1.75 14.66
CA ARG A 97 -17.49 -2.07 15.87
C ARG A 97 -16.64 -1.71 17.08
N SER A 98 -16.42 -0.40 17.22
CA SER A 98 -16.19 0.16 18.54
C SER A 98 -17.53 0.22 19.29
N ARG A 99 -17.58 -0.55 20.38
CA ARG A 99 -18.37 -0.30 21.60
C ARG A 99 -19.89 -0.47 21.52
N GLU A 100 -20.33 -1.68 21.85
CA GLU A 100 -21.36 -1.82 22.89
C GLU A 100 -20.67 -2.48 24.10
N VAL A 101 -20.15 -1.63 24.99
CA VAL A 101 -20.05 -2.00 26.40
C VAL A 101 -21.43 -1.77 26.95
N THR A 102 -22.21 -2.83 27.09
CA THR A 102 -23.44 -2.81 27.88
C THR A 102 -23.11 -3.49 29.21
N MET A 103 -23.26 -2.72 30.28
CA MET A 103 -23.26 -3.17 31.67
C MET A 103 -24.31 -4.26 31.91
#